data_AF-A0A017HHV1-F1
#
_entry.id   AF-A0A017HHV1-F1
#
_cell.length_a   1.000
_cell.length_b   1.000
_cell.length_c   1.000
_cell.angle_alpha   90.00
_cell.angle_beta   90.00
_cell.angle_gamma   90.00
#
_symmetry.space_group_name_H-M   'P 1'
#
loop_
_entity.id
_entity.type
_entity.pdbx_description
1 polymer ?
#
loop_
_entity_poly.entity_id
_entity_poly.type
_entity_poly.pdbx_seq_one_letter_code
_entity_poly.pdbx_strand_id
1 'polypeptide(L)' 'MMDYSKSGGPKQTRNAPKHSEHNARGTEKTPYDKREDKADLLRRMRDAAKKAAEKAPEPKG' A
#
# COMPACT_ATOMS: atom_id res chain seq x y z
N MET A 1 -2.62 43.74 31.85
CA MET A 1 -2.24 43.05 30.60
C MET A 1 -1.87 41.62 30.97
N MET A 2 -2.53 40.61 30.39
CA MET A 2 -2.24 39.21 30.70
C MET A 2 -0.83 38.84 30.19
N ASP A 3 -0.03 38.22 31.05
CA ASP A 3 1.33 37.78 30.72
C ASP A 3 1.29 36.43 29.98
N TYR A 4 1.35 36.51 28.65
CA TYR A 4 1.35 35.35 27.76
C TYR A 4 2.67 34.56 27.76
N SER A 5 3.69 34.99 28.52
CA SER A 5 4.95 34.26 28.63
C SER A 5 4.80 32.90 29.34
N LYS A 6 3.77 32.75 30.18
CA LYS A 6 3.45 31.49 30.88
C LYS A 6 2.61 30.51 30.08
N SER A 7 2.02 30.94 28.96
CA SER A 7 1.37 30.06 27.99
C SER A 7 2.45 29.37 27.15
N GLY A 8 3.16 28.43 27.76
CA GLY A 8 4.11 27.57 27.06
C GLY A 8 3.41 26.75 25.97
N GLY A 9 4.09 26.58 24.83
CA GLY A 9 3.57 25.84 23.67
C GLY A 9 3.31 24.35 23.95
N PRO A 10 2.50 23.69 23.10
CA PRO A 10 2.16 22.28 23.26
C PRO A 10 3.41 21.39 23.25
N LYS A 11 3.55 20.55 24.27
CA LYS A 11 4.67 19.61 24.40
C LYS A 11 4.46 18.41 23.46
N GLN A 12 5.41 18.19 22.57
CA GLN A 12 5.39 17.05 21.66
C GLN A 12 5.61 15.75 22.46
N THR A 13 4.60 14.88 22.50
CA THR A 13 4.67 13.60 23.23
C THR A 13 5.54 12.62 22.43
N ARG A 14 6.70 12.23 22.97
CA ARG A 14 7.67 11.37 22.26
C ARG A 14 7.42 9.87 22.44
N ASN A 15 6.45 9.51 23.29
CA ASN A 15 6.11 8.12 23.60
C ASN A 15 4.79 7.65 22.98
N ALA A 16 4.29 8.36 21.96
CA ALA A 16 3.13 7.87 21.21
C ALA A 16 3.51 6.61 20.42
N PRO A 17 2.64 5.58 20.36
CA PRO A 17 2.83 4.45 19.45
C PRO A 17 2.99 4.95 18.02
N LYS A 18 3.96 4.40 17.28
CA LYS A 18 4.12 4.71 15.86
C LYS A 18 2.82 4.35 15.13
N HIS A 19 2.35 5.23 14.26
CA HIS A 19 1.18 4.95 13.44
C HIS A 19 1.47 3.74 12.56
N SER A 20 0.62 2.71 12.65
CA SER A 20 0.71 1.55 11.77
C SER A 20 0.30 1.97 10.37
N GLU A 21 1.23 1.92 9.42
CA GLU A 21 0.96 2.27 8.03
C GLU A 21 -0.06 1.30 7.43
N HIS A 22 -1.10 1.81 6.78
CA HIS A 22 -2.18 0.99 6.21
C HIS A 22 -1.72 0.01 5.13
N ASN A 23 -0.57 0.28 4.52
CA ASN A 23 0.06 -0.58 3.52
C ASN A 23 1.24 -1.39 4.10
N ALA A 24 1.33 -1.49 5.43
CA ALA A 24 2.33 -2.32 6.08
C ALA A 24 2.13 -3.78 5.69
N ARG A 25 3.04 -4.23 4.84
CA ARG A 25 3.22 -5.58 4.34
C ARG A 25 3.06 -6.66 5.44
N GLY A 26 2.26 -7.69 5.17
CA GLY A 26 2.05 -8.83 6.07
C GLY A 26 1.03 -8.58 7.18
N THR A 27 0.32 -7.46 7.16
CA THR A 27 -0.85 -7.22 8.03
C THR A 27 -2.10 -7.92 7.49
N GLU A 28 -3.13 -8.08 8.33
CA GLU A 28 -4.44 -8.62 7.90
C GLU A 28 -5.02 -7.90 6.68
N LYS A 29 -4.72 -6.60 6.54
CA LYS A 29 -5.18 -5.76 5.42
C LYS A 29 -4.32 -5.92 4.16
N THR A 30 -3.07 -6.37 4.27
CA THR A 30 -2.17 -6.64 3.15
C THR A 30 -1.52 -8.03 3.28
N PRO A 31 -2.32 -9.11 3.17
CA PRO A 31 -1.85 -10.48 3.38
C PRO A 31 -0.93 -10.99 2.24
N TYR A 32 -0.92 -10.30 1.10
CA TYR A 32 -0.21 -10.68 -0.13
C TYR A 32 1.30 -10.45 -0.11
N ASP A 33 1.88 -10.18 1.06
CA ASP A 33 3.34 -10.13 1.18
C ASP A 33 3.99 -11.53 1.12
N LYS A 34 3.15 -12.57 1.09
CA LYS A 34 3.55 -13.88 0.57
C LYS A 34 3.70 -13.77 -0.94
N ARG A 35 4.95 -13.65 -1.40
CA ARG A 35 5.28 -13.92 -2.80
C ARG A 35 4.75 -15.32 -3.11
N GLU A 36 3.71 -15.40 -3.91
CA GLU A 36 3.28 -16.68 -4.47
C GLU A 36 4.46 -17.32 -5.18
N ASP A 37 4.52 -18.65 -5.17
CA ASP A 37 5.56 -19.38 -5.88
C ASP A 37 5.67 -18.85 -7.31
N LYS A 38 6.89 -18.63 -7.79
CA LYS A 38 7.17 -18.01 -9.10
C LYS A 38 6.37 -18.66 -10.23
N ALA A 39 6.07 -19.96 -10.10
CA ALA A 39 5.23 -20.71 -11.01
C ALA A 39 3.79 -20.18 -11.11
N ASP A 40 3.16 -19.84 -9.98
CA ASP A 40 1.79 -19.32 -9.93
C ASP A 40 1.69 -17.93 -10.53
N LEU A 41 2.68 -17.07 -10.25
CA LEU A 41 2.78 -15.74 -10.88
C LEU A 41 2.89 -15.86 -12.41
N LEU A 42 3.77 -16.74 -12.90
CA LEU A 42 3.94 -16.95 -14.33
C LEU A 42 2.68 -17.51 -15.00
N ARG A 43 1.95 -18.39 -14.33
CA ARG A 43 0.65 -18.89 -14.80
C ARG A 43 -0.34 -17.74 -14.98
N ARG A 44 -0.50 -16.89 -13.95
CA ARG A 44 -1.39 -15.72 -14.01
C ARG A 44 -1.01 -14.74 -15.12
N MET A 45 0.27 -14.47 -15.31
CA MET A 45 0.74 -13.58 -16.38
C MET A 45 0.41 -14.14 -17.77
N ARG A 46 0.59 -15.45 -17.99
CA ARG A 46 0.24 -16.11 -19.26
C ARG A 46 -1.26 -16.07 -19.51
N ASP A 47 -2.07 -16.34 -18.49
CA ASP A 47 -3.53 -16.32 -18.62
C ASP A 47 -4.06 -14.90 -18.87
N ALA A 48 -3.49 -13.89 -18.20
CA ALA A 48 -3.79 -12.50 -18.44
C ALA A 48 -3.41 -12.06 -19.87
N ALA A 49 -2.24 -12.49 -20.37
CA ALA A 49 -1.81 -12.20 -21.74
C ALA A 49 -2.76 -12.80 -22.78
N LYS A 50 -3.23 -14.05 -22.58
CA LYS A 50 -4.22 -14.69 -23.46
C LYS A 50 -5.54 -13.92 -23.48
N LYS A 51 -6.06 -13.54 -22.30
CA LYS A 51 -7.28 -12.74 -22.18
C LYS A 51 -7.14 -11.35 -22.79
N ALA A 52 -5.97 -10.73 -22.65
CA ALA A 52 -5.69 -9.43 -23.25
C ALA A 52 -5.64 -9.51 -24.78
N ALA A 53 -5.08 -10.59 -25.33
CA ALA A 53 -5.08 -10.86 -26.77
C ALA A 53 -6.51 -11.13 -27.30
N GLU A 54 -7.34 -11.83 -26.54
CA GLU A 54 -8.73 -12.11 -26.89
C GLU A 54 -9.62 -10.85 -26.83
N LYS A 55 -9.34 -9.94 -25.88
CA LYS A 55 -10.13 -8.72 -25.67
C LYS A 55 -9.61 -7.51 -26.45
N ALA A 56 -8.53 -7.64 -27.20
CA ALA A 56 -8.01 -6.53 -28.00
C ALA A 56 -8.96 -6.26 -29.18
N PRO A 57 -9.63 -5.09 -29.26
CA PRO A 57 -10.18 -4.64 -30.54
C PRO A 57 -9.02 -4.47 -31.52
N GLU A 58 -9.25 -4.85 -32.78
CA GLU A 58 -8.27 -4.86 -33.86
C GLU A 58 -7.34 -3.64 -33.83
N PRO A 59 -6.03 -3.81 -34.07
CA PRO A 59 -5.15 -2.67 -34.26
C PRO A 59 -5.70 -1.87 -35.44
N LYS A 60 -6.17 -0.64 -35.18
CA LYS A 60 -6.45 0.32 -36.26
C LYS A 60 -5.12 0.58 -36.96
N GLY A 61 -4.95 -0.06 -38.12
CA GLY A 61 -3.90 0.24 -39.08
C GLY A 61 -4.06 1.64 -39.66
#